data_AF-A0A3L7P0U5-F1
#
_entry.id   AF-A0A3L7P0U5-F1
#
_cell.length_a   1.000
_cell.length_b   1.000
_cell.length_c   1.000
_cell.angle_alpha   90.00
_cell.angle_beta   90.00
_cell.angle_gamma   90.00
#
_symmetry.space_group_name_H-M   'P 1'
#
loop_
_entity.id
_entity.type
_entity.pdbx_description
1 polymer ?
#
loop_
_entity_poly.entity_id
_entity_poly.type
_entity_poly.pdbx_seq_one_letter_code
_entity_poly.pdbx_strand_id
1 'polypeptide(L)'
;MDHRVTAVYDANVLYPAPLRDLFMRLALAGLVRARWTDAIHDEWVRSVLKDNPELSPERLARTRSLMNDAIPDCLVTEYEDLIESLILPYPDDRHVLFRI
;
A
#
# COMPACT_ATOMS: atom_id res chain seq x y z
N MET A 1 4.70 22.20 13.34
CA MET A 1 5.74 21.21 12.97
C MET A 1 5.34 20.67 11.62
N ASP A 2 5.96 21.19 10.56
CA ASP A 2 5.50 21.02 9.18
C ASP A 2 6.47 20.16 8.36
N HIS A 3 6.81 18.99 8.90
CA HIS A 3 7.54 17.95 8.18
C HIS A 3 6.86 16.62 8.42
N ARG A 4 5.66 16.43 7.84
CA ARG A 4 5.04 15.09 7.78
C ARG A 4 5.86 14.27 6.81
N VAL A 5 6.57 13.27 7.34
CA VAL A 5 7.31 12.30 6.53
C VAL A 5 6.33 11.61 5.59
N THR A 6 6.63 11.59 4.29
CA THR A 6 5.89 10.79 3.32
C THR A 6 6.50 9.40 3.30
N ALA A 7 5.67 8.37 3.40
CA ALA A 7 6.11 6.98 3.34
C ALA A 7 5.24 6.19 2.38
N VAL A 8 5.88 5.41 1.53
CA VAL A 8 5.21 4.38 0.73
C VAL A 8 5.05 3.14 1.60
N TYR A 9 3.81 2.66 1.75
CA TYR A 9 3.55 1.44 2.49
C TYR A 9 3.63 0.26 1.54
N ASP A 10 4.68 -0.55 1.69
CA ASP A 10 4.92 -1.72 0.86
C ASP A 10 3.95 -2.87 1.16
N ALA A 11 3.79 -3.79 0.22
CA ALA A 11 2.93 -4.96 0.38
C ALA A 11 3.34 -5.82 1.58
N ASN A 12 4.65 -5.90 1.89
CA ASN A 12 5.15 -6.65 3.04
C ASN A 12 4.71 -6.05 4.40
N VAL A 13 4.50 -4.73 4.49
CA VAL A 13 3.99 -4.04 5.67
C VAL A 13 2.48 -4.22 5.79
N LEU A 14 1.79 -4.22 4.65
CA LEU A 14 0.33 -4.35 4.60
C LEU A 14 -0.15 -5.80 4.69
N TYR A 15 0.69 -6.80 4.42
CA TYR A 15 0.32 -8.21 4.47
C TYR A 15 -0.13 -8.66 5.87
N PRO A 16 0.68 -8.55 6.94
CA PRO A 16 0.28 -9.04 8.24
C PRO A 16 -0.69 -8.03 8.89
N ALA A 17 -1.88 -8.51 9.27
CA ALA A 17 -2.94 -7.66 9.82
C ALA A 17 -2.51 -6.72 10.96
N PRO A 18 -1.64 -7.12 11.91
CA PRO A 18 -1.18 -6.22 12.97
C PRO A 18 -0.36 -5.03 12.46
N LEU A 19 0.54 -5.23 11.48
CA LEU A 19 1.32 -4.13 10.92
C LEU A 19 0.43 -3.23 10.08
N ARG A 20 -0.46 -3.80 9.26
CA ARG A 20 -1.46 -3.02 8.52
C ARG A 20 -2.26 -2.10 9.43
N ASP A 21 -2.78 -2.61 10.55
CA ASP A 21 -3.52 -1.79 11.53
C ASP A 21 -2.64 -0.69 12.15
N LEU A 22 -1.43 -1.04 12.60
CA LEU A 22 -0.50 -0.08 13.18
C LEU A 22 -0.17 1.08 12.21
N PHE A 23 0.21 0.76 10.98
CA PHE A 23 0.62 1.75 9.99
C PHE A 23 -0.56 2.61 9.52
N MET A 24 -1.77 2.05 9.44
CA MET A 24 -2.98 2.84 9.22
C MET A 24 -3.24 3.82 10.37
N ARG A 25 -3.03 3.42 11.63
CA ARG A 25 -3.15 4.32 12.79
C ARG A 25 -2.12 5.45 12.76
N LEU A 26 -0.88 5.17 12.34
CA LEU A 26 0.15 6.22 12.18
C LEU A 26 -0.25 7.26 11.14
N ALA A 27 -0.84 6.82 10.03
CA ALA A 27 -1.35 7.71 8.99
C ALA A 27 -2.56 8.54 9.48
N LEU A 28 -3.52 7.89 10.15
CA LEU A 28 -4.70 8.53 10.73
C LEU A 28 -4.34 9.55 11.82
N ALA A 29 -3.35 9.26 12.66
CA ALA A 29 -2.81 10.20 13.65
C ALA A 29 -2.02 11.36 13.03
N GLY A 30 -1.83 11.32 11.71
CA GLY A 30 -1.14 12.33 10.94
C GLY A 30 0.38 12.37 11.13
N LEU A 31 0.95 11.32 11.71
CA LEU A 31 2.41 11.19 11.91
C LEU A 31 3.14 10.93 10.59
N VAL A 32 2.46 10.32 9.62
CA VAL A 32 2.99 9.99 8.29
C VAL A 32 1.96 10.36 7.22
N ARG A 33 2.44 10.86 6.08
CA ARG A 33 1.64 10.91 4.84
C ARG A 33 1.83 9.58 4.12
N ALA A 34 0.94 8.64 4.38
CA ALA A 34 1.00 7.32 3.76
C ALA A 34 0.62 7.37 2.29
N ARG A 35 1.34 6.63 1.46
CA ARG A 35 1.08 6.44 0.03
C ARG A 35 1.13 4.97 -0.33
N TRP A 36 0.31 4.54 -1.29
CA TRP A 36 0.36 3.20 -1.88
C TRP A 36 -0.28 3.22 -3.27
N THR A 37 -0.10 2.15 -4.03
CA THR A 37 -0.68 1.99 -5.38
C THR A 37 -1.67 0.83 -5.40
N ASP A 38 -2.45 0.72 -6.48
CA ASP A 38 -3.31 -0.45 -6.68
C ASP A 38 -2.50 -1.75 -6.81
N ALA A 39 -1.28 -1.70 -7.35
CA ALA A 39 -0.38 -2.86 -7.43
C ALA A 39 0.03 -3.38 -6.05
N ILE A 40 0.37 -2.48 -5.12
CA ILE A 40 0.65 -2.84 -3.72
C ILE A 40 -0.58 -3.50 -3.10
N HIS A 41 -1.77 -2.93 -3.34
CA HIS A 41 -3.02 -3.50 -2.86
C HIS A 41 -3.25 -4.92 -3.38
N ASP A 42 -3.08 -5.12 -4.68
CA ASP A 42 -3.26 -6.41 -5.33
C ASP A 42 -2.25 -7.44 -4.80
N GLU A 43 -1.02 -7.03 -4.52
CA GLU A 43 0.02 -7.90 -3.98
C GLU A 43 -0.27 -8.38 -2.57
N TRP A 44 -0.57 -7.49 -1.63
CA TRP A 44 -0.83 -7.93 -0.26
C TRP A 44 -2.15 -8.70 -0.16
N VAL A 45 -3.19 -8.33 -0.92
CA VAL A 45 -4.48 -9.07 -0.94
C VAL A 45 -4.28 -10.49 -1.47
N ARG A 46 -3.59 -10.63 -2.61
CA ARG A 46 -3.27 -11.94 -3.20
C ARG A 46 -2.45 -12.81 -2.25
N SER A 47 -1.46 -12.22 -1.58
CA SER A 47 -0.61 -12.94 -0.63
C SER A 47 -1.42 -13.41 0.59
N VAL A 48 -2.28 -12.56 1.16
CA VAL A 48 -3.16 -12.95 2.27
C VAL A 48 -4.11 -14.09 1.89
N LEU A 49 -4.75 -14.02 0.71
CA LEU A 49 -5.66 -15.06 0.23
C LEU A 49 -4.94 -16.38 -0.07
N LYS A 50 -3.71 -16.30 -0.58
CA LYS A 50 -2.88 -17.48 -0.83
C LYS A 50 -2.58 -18.24 0.46
N ASP A 51 -2.26 -17.52 1.53
CA ASP A 51 -1.85 -18.12 2.81
C ASP A 51 -3.05 -18.44 3.73
N ASN A 52 -4.22 -17.85 3.45
CA ASN A 52 -5.46 -18.06 4.23
C ASN A 52 -6.66 -18.23 3.29
N PRO A 53 -6.75 -19.36 2.55
CA PRO A 53 -7.76 -19.56 1.50
C PRO A 53 -9.23 -19.50 1.98
N GLU A 54 -9.47 -19.66 3.28
CA GLU A 54 -10.78 -19.56 3.92
C GLU A 54 -11.26 -18.12 4.15
N LEU A 55 -10.38 -17.12 4.00
CA LEU A 55 -10.76 -15.71 4.11
C LEU A 55 -11.60 -15.29 2.90
N SER A 56 -12.65 -14.51 3.17
CA SER A 56 -13.50 -13.94 2.10
C SER A 56 -12.73 -12.88 1.31
N PRO A 57 -12.58 -13.04 -0.02
CA PRO A 57 -12.02 -12.02 -0.90
C PRO A 57 -12.79 -10.70 -0.82
N GLU A 58 -14.10 -10.76 -0.64
CA GLU A 58 -14.98 -9.59 -0.52
C GLU A 58 -14.66 -8.77 0.74
N ARG A 59 -14.31 -9.44 1.84
CA ARG A 59 -13.88 -8.75 3.08
C ARG A 59 -12.56 -8.01 2.85
N LEU A 60 -11.61 -8.59 2.14
CA LEU A 60 -10.33 -7.93 1.85
C LEU A 60 -10.50 -6.78 0.85
N ALA A 61 -11.35 -6.95 -0.17
CA ALA A 61 -11.72 -5.88 -1.10
C ALA A 61 -12.36 -4.70 -0.35
N ARG A 62 -13.27 -4.99 0.60
CA ARG A 62 -13.84 -3.96 1.48
C ARG A 62 -12.76 -3.29 2.33
N THR A 63 -11.83 -4.05 2.91
CA THR A 63 -10.71 -3.48 3.68
C THR A 63 -9.87 -2.54 2.83
N ARG A 64 -9.53 -2.91 1.59
CA ARG A 64 -8.83 -2.04 0.63
C ARG A 64 -9.60 -0.73 0.40
N SER A 65 -10.89 -0.80 0.12
CA SER A 65 -11.72 0.41 -0.08
C SER A 65 -11.67 1.32 1.16
N LEU A 66 -11.86 0.75 2.35
CA LEU A 66 -11.83 1.50 3.60
C LEU A 66 -10.46 2.14 3.88
N MET A 67 -9.36 1.51 3.46
CA MET A 67 -8.03 2.12 3.57
C MET A 67 -7.92 3.37 2.69
N ASN A 68 -8.39 3.28 1.43
CA ASN A 68 -8.40 4.40 0.50
C ASN A 68 -9.28 5.57 1.01
N ASP A 69 -10.47 5.25 1.53
CA ASP A 69 -11.40 6.26 2.04
C ASP A 69 -10.89 6.94 3.32
N ALA A 70 -10.09 6.24 4.13
CA ALA A 70 -9.64 6.72 5.43
C ALA A 70 -8.51 7.77 5.34
N ILE A 71 -7.66 7.70 4.31
CA ILE A 71 -6.48 8.57 4.17
C ILE A 71 -6.59 9.38 2.87
N PRO A 72 -6.77 10.70 2.94
CA PRO A 72 -6.77 11.56 1.75
C PRO A 72 -5.46 11.46 0.96
N ASP A 73 -5.56 11.46 -0.37
CA ASP A 73 -4.44 11.41 -1.31
C ASP A 73 -3.50 10.19 -1.14
N CYS A 74 -3.93 9.12 -0.48
CA CYS A 74 -3.08 7.96 -0.25
C CYS A 74 -2.78 7.16 -1.52
N LEU A 75 -3.77 7.05 -2.43
CA LEU A 75 -3.68 6.25 -3.63
C LEU A 75 -2.89 7.01 -4.70
N VAL A 76 -1.78 6.44 -5.13
CA VAL A 76 -0.97 6.97 -6.22
C VAL A 76 -1.27 6.18 -7.49
N THR A 77 -1.58 6.93 -8.55
CA THR A 77 -1.90 6.47 -9.91
C THR A 77 -0.94 7.13 -10.90
N GLU A 78 -0.95 6.69 -12.16
CA GLU A 78 -0.21 7.32 -13.27
C GLU A 78 1.32 7.35 -13.03
N TYR A 79 1.85 6.29 -12.42
CA TYR A 79 3.29 6.13 -12.17
C TYR A 79 3.95 5.11 -13.11
N GLU A 80 3.16 4.47 -13.97
CA GLU A 80 3.55 3.39 -14.86
C GLU A 80 4.65 3.82 -15.85
N ASP A 81 4.59 5.04 -16.36
CA ASP A 81 5.62 5.60 -17.26
C ASP A 81 7.01 5.69 -16.59
N LEU A 82 7.06 5.76 -15.26
CA LEU A 82 8.31 5.76 -14.51
C LEU A 82 8.90 4.35 -14.41
N ILE A 83 8.06 3.31 -14.41
CA ILE A 83 8.47 1.91 -14.25
C ILE A 83 9.37 1.46 -15.40
N GLU A 84 9.10 1.90 -16.62
CA GLU A 84 9.89 1.53 -17.80
C GLU A 84 11.33 2.06 -17.73
N SER A 85 11.55 3.16 -16.99
CA SER A 85 12.86 3.77 -16.81
C SER A 85 13.69 3.16 -15.66
N LEU A 86 13.09 2.30 -14.83
CA LEU A 86 13.71 1.73 -13.64
C LEU A 86 14.34 0.36 -13.92
N ILE A 87 15.66 0.26 -13.71
CA ILE A 87 16.38 -1.02 -13.71
C ILE A 87 16.65 -1.40 -12.26
N LEU A 88 15.85 -2.33 -11.73
CA LEU A 88 15.99 -2.87 -10.38
C LEU A 88 16.41 -4.35 -10.41
N PRO A 89 17.13 -4.86 -9.37
CA PRO A 89 17.42 -6.28 -9.23
C PRO A 89 16.18 -7.17 -9.24
N TYR A 90 15.06 -6.64 -8.74
CA TYR A 90 13.75 -7.29 -8.73
C TYR A 90 12.76 -6.43 -9.51
N PRO A 91 12.37 -6.82 -10.74
CA PRO A 91 11.48 -6.05 -11.59
C PRO A 91 10.10 -5.79 -10.97
N ASP A 92 9.64 -6.67 -10.10
CA ASP A 92 8.34 -6.54 -9.43
C ASP A 92 8.34 -5.40 -8.40
N ASP A 93 9.49 -5.02 -7.84
CA ASP A 93 9.59 -3.97 -6.81
C ASP A 93 9.45 -2.55 -7.37
N ARG A 94 9.42 -2.37 -8.70
CA ARG A 94 9.37 -1.04 -9.33
C ARG A 94 8.14 -0.22 -8.92
N HIS A 95 7.06 -0.89 -8.52
CA HIS A 95 5.81 -0.25 -8.16
C HIS A 95 5.87 0.54 -6.84
N VAL A 96 6.92 0.39 -6.04
CA VAL A 96 7.15 1.18 -4.82
C VAL A 96 7.90 2.48 -5.10
N LEU A 97 8.51 2.62 -6.28
CA LEU A 97 9.30 3.78 -6.68
C LEU A 97 8.49 4.69 -7.60
N PHE A 98 7.75 5.61 -7.00
CA PHE A 98 7.00 6.66 -7.67
C PHE A 98 7.29 8.01 -7.03
N ARG A 99 6.91 9.09 -7.72
CA ARG A 99 7.13 10.45 -7.22
C ARG A 99 6.12 10.76 -6.10
N ILE A 100 6.61 10.98 -4.87
CA ILE A 100 5.81 11.17 -3.63
C ILE A 100 5.76 12.60 -3.09
#